data_AF-A0A504KIW9-F1
#
_entry.id   AF-A0A504KIW9-F1
#
_cell.length_a   1.000
_cell.length_b   1.000
_cell.length_c   1.000
_cell.angle_alpha   90.00
_cell.angle_beta   90.00
_cell.angle_gamma   90.00
#
_symmetry.space_group_name_H-M   'P 1'
#
loop_
_entity.id
_entity.type
_entity.pdbx_description
1 polymer ?
#
loop_
_entity_poly.entity_id
_entity_poly.type
_entity_poly.pdbx_seq_one_letter_code
_entity_poly.pdbx_strand_id
1 'polypeptide(L)'
;MHILTTTSASLDDLAEPIDLRQAPADVVALSFTDSDLAGLATAWTADAGRLPSMRLAALRDLRHPMSVDLWIDSVARHARVVLVRILGGYDWWRYGCDQLAAVARERGIKLALLPGESHDEDQRLIEASTLPRAELDALLGYFREGGPANMSALVQRLARLAGSDAAVAEPVSVPKAGYYEPGVGVVEEPSLLKVGAPSPPSLSCRTSPPQGGRLLCGRRFRQSEMLQMAFLMPMKKRRRGRRQLISPLEGEMSGRTEGGATELDAGNLSAPAIPILFYRSMLLAADVAPINVLVEALKLQGLTPVPIFVSSLKDPASLAFVENAIATSNPAAIVTATAFASGAEPGAETLFDRAGVPVFQVIVATTRREVWEKNQRGLAPADLAMHVVLPELDGRILAGAISFKGEVETDPALAFRAFANRPEADRVAQVAKRVAAFVRLQRTERAKRKLAILIPDYPSAPGRTGYAVGLDVPSSVLAMLHDLKEQGYAVEGIPQSPRGLLDALEVGGLGLALMDYLALSADLPEGARYAVRAAWGDEIGLREAPLSVLPDISPSRG
;
A
#
# COMPACT_ATOMS: atom_id res chain seq x y z
N MET A 1 27.72 -13.86 -28.28
CA MET A 1 26.78 -14.90 -28.75
C MET A 1 25.50 -14.16 -29.14
N HIS A 2 25.33 -13.86 -30.42
CA HIS A 2 24.15 -13.14 -30.91
C HIS A 2 22.99 -14.13 -31.01
N ILE A 3 21.96 -13.94 -30.19
CA ILE A 3 20.71 -14.69 -30.32
C ILE A 3 19.92 -14.01 -31.43
N LEU A 4 19.80 -14.68 -32.58
CA LEU A 4 18.87 -14.31 -33.63
C LEU A 4 17.44 -14.58 -33.13
N THR A 5 16.63 -13.53 -33.04
CA THR A 5 15.19 -13.62 -32.81
C THR A 5 14.53 -14.26 -34.02
N THR A 6 14.31 -15.57 -33.98
CA THR A 6 13.41 -16.27 -34.89
C THR A 6 11.98 -15.97 -34.48
N THR A 7 11.32 -15.06 -35.20
CA THR A 7 9.88 -14.80 -35.07
C THR A 7 9.12 -15.99 -35.67
N SER A 8 8.85 -17.01 -34.86
CA SER A 8 7.85 -18.02 -35.20
C SER A 8 6.48 -17.48 -34.77
N ALA A 9 5.81 -16.72 -35.65
CA ALA A 9 4.37 -16.50 -35.51
C ALA A 9 3.69 -17.84 -35.83
N SER A 10 3.16 -18.52 -34.82
CA SER A 10 2.30 -19.68 -35.03
C SER A 10 0.94 -19.21 -35.56
N LEU A 11 0.33 -20.00 -36.44
CA LEU A 11 -1.03 -19.78 -36.96
C LEU A 11 -2.12 -19.68 -35.87
N ASP A 12 -1.80 -20.00 -34.62
CA ASP A 12 -2.65 -19.87 -33.42
C ASP A 12 -2.75 -18.43 -32.87
N ASP A 13 -2.05 -17.44 -33.45
CA ASP A 13 -2.13 -16.02 -33.03
C ASP A 13 -3.36 -15.27 -33.56
N LEU A 14 -4.24 -15.93 -34.33
CA LEU A 14 -5.51 -15.36 -34.77
C LEU A 14 -6.51 -15.39 -33.61
N ALA A 15 -6.80 -14.21 -33.04
CA ALA A 15 -7.86 -14.07 -32.03
C ALA A 15 -9.17 -14.67 -32.54
N GLU A 16 -9.78 -15.58 -31.79
CA GLU A 16 -11.07 -16.16 -32.16
C GLU A 16 -12.15 -15.07 -32.28
N PRO A 17 -13.06 -15.17 -33.25
CA PRO A 17 -14.15 -14.21 -33.39
C PRO A 17 -15.12 -14.34 -32.22
N ILE A 18 -15.31 -13.23 -31.50
CA ILE A 18 -16.27 -13.07 -30.41
C ILE A 18 -17.45 -12.22 -30.90
N ASP A 19 -18.67 -12.65 -30.59
CA ASP A 19 -19.89 -11.83 -30.71
C ASP A 19 -20.31 -11.34 -29.32
N LEU A 20 -20.23 -10.02 -29.10
CA LEU A 20 -20.56 -9.40 -27.82
C LEU A 20 -22.06 -9.41 -27.51
N ARG A 21 -22.93 -9.55 -28.54
CA ARG A 21 -24.41 -9.53 -28.42
C ARG A 21 -24.94 -8.37 -27.58
N GLN A 22 -24.30 -7.21 -27.68
CA GLN A 22 -24.75 -5.99 -27.01
C GLN A 22 -25.97 -5.41 -27.73
N ALA A 23 -26.92 -4.86 -26.97
CA ALA A 23 -28.01 -4.07 -27.54
C ALA A 23 -27.52 -2.66 -27.93
N PRO A 24 -28.10 -2.03 -28.96
CA PRO A 24 -27.82 -0.64 -29.34
C PRO A 24 -27.91 0.36 -28.18
N ALA A 25 -27.17 1.47 -28.29
CA ALA A 25 -27.25 2.62 -27.40
C ALA A 25 -26.87 3.92 -28.11
N ASP A 26 -27.27 5.05 -27.54
CA ASP A 26 -27.01 6.39 -28.08
C ASP A 26 -25.52 6.77 -27.99
N VAL A 27 -24.85 6.35 -26.90
CA VAL A 27 -23.42 6.57 -26.66
C VAL A 27 -22.72 5.23 -26.53
N VAL A 28 -21.59 5.07 -27.21
CA VAL A 28 -20.81 3.84 -27.15
C VAL A 28 -19.34 4.19 -26.94
N ALA A 29 -18.68 3.57 -25.95
CA ALA A 29 -17.27 3.82 -25.68
C ALA A 29 -16.44 2.53 -25.62
N LEU A 30 -15.22 2.60 -26.17
CA LEU A 30 -14.30 1.48 -26.28
C LEU A 30 -12.91 1.87 -25.80
N SER A 31 -12.25 0.97 -25.08
CA SER A 31 -10.85 1.13 -24.67
C SER A 31 -10.15 -0.22 -24.52
N PHE A 32 -8.82 -0.24 -24.69
CA PHE A 32 -7.99 -1.37 -24.27
C PHE A 32 -7.77 -1.39 -22.76
N THR A 33 -7.98 -0.27 -22.06
CA THR A 33 -7.75 -0.19 -20.62
C THR A 33 -9.07 -0.33 -19.86
N ASP A 34 -9.11 -1.27 -18.91
CA ASP A 34 -10.30 -1.48 -18.07
C ASP A 34 -10.55 -0.29 -17.14
N SER A 35 -9.50 0.46 -16.77
CA SER A 35 -9.62 1.66 -15.93
C SER A 35 -10.43 2.77 -16.60
N ASP A 36 -10.30 2.96 -17.92
CA ASP A 36 -11.12 3.93 -18.66
C ASP A 36 -12.59 3.55 -18.63
N LEU A 37 -12.86 2.27 -18.93
CA LEU A 37 -14.22 1.73 -18.99
C LEU A 37 -14.87 1.74 -17.60
N ALA A 38 -14.12 1.38 -16.54
CA ALA A 38 -14.60 1.45 -15.16
C ALA A 38 -14.88 2.90 -14.71
N GLY A 39 -14.03 3.86 -15.11
CA GLY A 39 -14.23 5.27 -14.85
C GLY A 39 -15.50 5.81 -15.52
N LEU A 40 -15.69 5.50 -16.80
CA LEU A 40 -16.90 5.85 -17.56
C LEU A 40 -18.15 5.17 -16.98
N ALA A 41 -18.06 3.90 -16.61
CA ALA A 41 -19.16 3.15 -16.01
C ALA A 41 -19.62 3.81 -14.70
N THR A 42 -18.69 4.09 -13.80
CA THR A 42 -18.97 4.73 -12.51
C THR A 42 -19.61 6.11 -12.71
N ALA A 43 -19.08 6.90 -13.64
CA ALA A 43 -19.60 8.22 -13.97
C ALA A 43 -21.02 8.17 -14.57
N TRP A 44 -21.29 7.21 -15.46
CA TRP A 44 -22.59 7.05 -16.07
C TRP A 44 -23.64 6.54 -15.07
N THR A 45 -23.32 5.52 -14.27
CA THR A 45 -24.24 4.95 -13.27
C THR A 45 -24.69 6.01 -12.24
N ALA A 46 -23.84 6.99 -11.93
CA ALA A 46 -24.18 8.08 -11.01
C ALA A 46 -25.32 8.99 -11.49
N ASP A 47 -25.57 9.08 -12.81
CA ASP A 47 -26.65 9.91 -13.38
C ASP A 47 -27.41 9.21 -14.52
N ALA A 48 -27.51 7.87 -14.45
CA ALA A 48 -28.08 7.01 -15.48
C ALA A 48 -29.53 7.39 -15.85
N GLY A 49 -30.29 7.99 -14.92
CA GLY A 49 -31.66 8.41 -15.14
C GLY A 49 -31.82 9.65 -16.04
N ARG A 50 -30.76 10.45 -16.22
CA ARG A 50 -30.78 11.67 -17.08
C ARG A 50 -29.89 11.54 -18.30
N LEU A 51 -28.92 10.64 -18.25
CA LEU A 51 -27.96 10.43 -19.31
C LEU A 51 -28.56 9.57 -20.44
N PRO A 52 -28.10 9.76 -21.69
CA PRO A 52 -28.46 8.88 -22.79
C PRO A 52 -27.96 7.45 -22.53
N SER A 53 -28.58 6.48 -23.21
CA SER A 53 -28.17 5.09 -23.12
C SER A 53 -26.69 4.93 -23.49
N MET A 54 -25.94 4.13 -22.72
CA MET A 54 -24.51 3.92 -22.95
C MET A 54 -24.15 2.43 -23.05
N ARG A 55 -23.20 2.07 -23.92
CA ARG A 55 -22.51 0.77 -23.92
C ARG A 55 -21.01 0.95 -23.83
N LEU A 56 -20.37 0.01 -23.15
CA LEU A 56 -18.93 -0.06 -23.00
C LEU A 56 -18.43 -1.38 -23.58
N ALA A 57 -17.31 -1.35 -24.31
CA ALA A 57 -16.69 -2.57 -24.84
C ALA A 57 -15.17 -2.53 -24.71
N ALA A 58 -14.59 -3.66 -24.31
CA ALA A 58 -13.13 -3.78 -24.26
C ALA A 58 -12.60 -4.10 -25.66
N LEU A 59 -11.65 -3.29 -26.16
CA LEU A 59 -11.10 -3.47 -27.51
C LEU A 59 -10.40 -4.82 -27.70
N ARG A 60 -9.92 -5.43 -26.61
CA ARG A 60 -9.36 -6.80 -26.63
C ARG A 60 -10.34 -7.85 -27.18
N ASP A 61 -11.65 -7.64 -27.00
CA ASP A 61 -12.69 -8.57 -27.45
C ASP A 61 -13.12 -8.28 -28.90
N LEU A 62 -12.63 -7.18 -29.49
CA LEU A 62 -12.90 -6.76 -30.88
C LEU A 62 -11.62 -6.76 -31.73
N ARG A 63 -10.68 -7.66 -31.47
CA ARG A 63 -9.43 -7.77 -32.26
C ARG A 63 -9.64 -8.42 -33.63
N HIS A 64 -10.59 -9.35 -33.73
CA HIS A 64 -10.87 -10.06 -34.97
C HIS A 64 -11.79 -9.24 -35.89
N PRO A 65 -11.51 -9.11 -37.21
CA PRO A 65 -12.34 -8.34 -38.14
C PRO A 65 -13.84 -8.70 -38.10
N MET A 66 -14.17 -9.99 -38.06
CA MET A 66 -15.57 -10.45 -37.92
C MET A 66 -16.26 -9.90 -36.66
N SER A 67 -15.55 -9.85 -35.52
CA SER A 67 -16.11 -9.30 -34.28
C SER A 67 -16.39 -7.81 -34.41
N VAL A 68 -15.50 -7.09 -35.07
CA VAL A 68 -15.68 -5.66 -35.39
C VAL A 68 -16.93 -5.49 -36.25
N ASP A 69 -17.08 -6.26 -37.33
CA ASP A 69 -18.21 -6.15 -38.25
C ASP A 69 -19.54 -6.45 -37.57
N LEU A 70 -19.62 -7.57 -36.83
CA LEU A 70 -20.82 -7.96 -36.08
C LEU A 70 -21.21 -6.88 -35.07
N TRP A 71 -20.24 -6.31 -34.37
CA TRP A 71 -20.48 -5.26 -33.39
C TRP A 71 -20.85 -3.91 -34.03
N ILE A 72 -20.24 -3.56 -35.16
CA ILE A 72 -20.62 -2.36 -35.92
C ILE A 72 -22.06 -2.48 -36.41
N ASP A 73 -22.44 -3.65 -36.93
CA ASP A 73 -23.78 -3.86 -37.47
C ASP A 73 -24.85 -3.86 -36.37
N SER A 74 -24.57 -4.52 -35.24
CA SER A 74 -25.53 -4.63 -34.13
C SER A 74 -25.59 -3.42 -33.23
N VAL A 75 -24.50 -2.65 -33.07
CA VAL A 75 -24.39 -1.58 -32.07
C VAL A 75 -23.96 -0.25 -32.69
N ALA A 76 -22.76 -0.18 -33.27
CA ALA A 76 -22.12 1.10 -33.57
C ALA A 76 -22.91 1.93 -34.59
N ARG A 77 -23.49 1.29 -35.61
CA ARG A 77 -24.27 1.97 -36.66
C ARG A 77 -25.58 2.61 -36.17
N HIS A 78 -25.98 2.30 -34.93
CA HIS A 78 -27.16 2.83 -34.27
C HIS A 78 -26.82 3.93 -33.26
N ALA A 79 -25.54 4.14 -32.95
CA ALA A 79 -25.10 5.14 -31.99
C ALA A 79 -25.13 6.56 -32.57
N ARG A 80 -25.29 7.54 -31.68
CA ARG A 80 -25.13 8.97 -32.01
C ARG A 80 -23.68 9.43 -31.80
N VAL A 81 -23.04 8.86 -30.78
CA VAL A 81 -21.66 9.16 -30.40
C VAL A 81 -20.90 7.86 -30.19
N VAL A 82 -19.72 7.75 -30.80
CA VAL A 82 -18.79 6.64 -30.56
C VAL A 82 -17.44 7.21 -30.14
N LEU A 83 -16.94 6.75 -29.00
CA LEU A 83 -15.64 7.10 -28.45
C LEU A 83 -14.75 5.87 -28.42
N VAL A 84 -13.56 5.93 -29.01
CA VAL A 84 -12.60 4.82 -29.01
C VAL A 84 -11.26 5.33 -28.54
N ARG A 85 -10.70 4.71 -27.49
CA ARG A 85 -9.36 5.01 -26.98
C ARG A 85 -8.40 3.85 -27.24
N ILE A 86 -7.37 4.10 -28.04
CA ILE A 86 -6.52 3.05 -28.63
C ILE A 86 -5.09 3.18 -28.12
N LEU A 87 -4.70 2.28 -27.21
CA LEU A 87 -3.31 2.16 -26.76
C LEU A 87 -2.43 1.62 -27.90
N GLY A 88 -1.33 2.31 -28.21
CA GLY A 88 -0.45 2.01 -29.35
C GLY A 88 -0.87 2.64 -30.69
N GLY A 89 -1.94 3.45 -30.71
CA GLY A 89 -2.32 4.24 -31.89
C GLY A 89 -3.05 3.45 -32.98
N TYR A 90 -3.20 4.07 -34.16
CA TYR A 90 -4.00 3.57 -35.28
C TYR A 90 -3.65 2.13 -35.70
N ASP A 91 -2.36 1.77 -35.69
CA ASP A 91 -1.90 0.47 -36.19
C ASP A 91 -2.39 -0.71 -35.35
N TRP A 92 -2.71 -0.50 -34.07
CA TRP A 92 -3.18 -1.56 -33.17
C TRP A 92 -4.62 -2.00 -33.42
N TRP A 93 -5.43 -1.16 -34.05
CA TRP A 93 -6.83 -1.47 -34.34
C TRP A 93 -7.29 -0.91 -35.70
N ARG A 94 -6.38 -0.96 -36.68
CA ARG A 94 -6.54 -0.36 -38.01
C ARG A 94 -7.88 -0.69 -38.68
N TYR A 95 -8.22 -1.97 -38.75
CA TYR A 95 -9.45 -2.42 -39.40
C TYR A 95 -10.70 -1.79 -38.76
N GLY A 96 -10.76 -1.77 -37.42
CA GLY A 96 -11.85 -1.14 -36.69
C GLY A 96 -11.92 0.37 -36.89
N CYS A 97 -10.78 1.06 -36.89
CA CYS A 97 -10.71 2.49 -37.21
C CYS A 97 -11.32 2.77 -38.59
N ASP A 98 -10.90 2.04 -39.62
CA ASP A 98 -11.31 2.27 -41.00
C ASP A 98 -12.82 2.00 -41.20
N GLN A 99 -13.32 0.86 -40.72
CA GLN A 99 -14.73 0.49 -40.84
C GLN A 99 -15.63 1.46 -40.05
N LEU A 100 -15.26 1.80 -38.82
CA LEU A 100 -16.03 2.70 -37.98
C LEU A 100 -16.06 4.12 -38.56
N ALA A 101 -14.94 4.59 -39.11
CA ALA A 101 -14.85 5.88 -39.77
C ALA A 101 -15.71 5.95 -41.05
N ALA A 102 -15.80 4.87 -41.82
CA ALA A 102 -16.69 4.80 -42.99
C ALA A 102 -18.17 4.88 -42.57
N VAL A 103 -18.59 4.04 -41.63
CA VAL A 103 -19.97 4.01 -41.12
C VAL A 103 -20.36 5.31 -40.44
N ALA A 104 -19.45 5.92 -39.67
CA ALA A 104 -19.71 7.18 -38.99
C ALA A 104 -19.98 8.33 -39.97
N ARG A 105 -19.23 8.40 -41.09
CA ARG A 105 -19.45 9.43 -42.12
C ARG A 105 -20.75 9.19 -42.88
N GLU A 106 -21.07 7.94 -43.22
CA GLU A 106 -22.32 7.59 -43.91
C GLU A 106 -23.55 7.97 -43.08
N ARG A 107 -23.50 7.74 -41.76
CA ARG A 107 -24.64 7.90 -40.86
C ARG A 107 -24.66 9.20 -40.04
N GLY A 108 -23.63 10.04 -40.19
CA GLY A 108 -23.51 11.27 -39.42
C GLY A 108 -23.26 11.05 -37.92
N ILE A 109 -22.57 9.96 -37.56
CA ILE A 109 -22.21 9.63 -36.18
C ILE A 109 -21.03 10.50 -35.75
N LYS A 110 -21.08 11.00 -34.51
CA LYS A 110 -19.97 11.74 -33.89
C LYS A 110 -18.94 10.74 -33.37
N LEU A 111 -17.85 10.57 -34.11
CA LEU A 111 -16.79 9.62 -33.84
C LEU A 111 -15.55 10.35 -33.30
N ALA A 112 -15.09 9.93 -32.12
CA ALA A 112 -13.81 10.29 -31.54
C ALA A 112 -12.91 9.05 -31.48
N LEU A 113 -11.83 9.05 -32.26
CA LEU A 113 -10.73 8.10 -32.13
C LEU A 113 -9.58 8.81 -31.43
N LEU A 114 -9.24 8.36 -30.22
CA LEU A 114 -8.27 9.00 -29.35
C LEU A 114 -7.06 8.08 -29.10
N PRO A 115 -5.83 8.62 -29.04
CA PRO A 115 -4.68 7.85 -28.62
C PRO A 115 -4.79 7.47 -27.12
N GLY A 116 -4.30 6.29 -26.77
CA GLY A 116 -4.15 5.85 -25.39
C GLY A 116 -2.98 6.52 -24.67
N GLU A 117 -1.91 6.83 -25.39
CA GLU A 117 -0.69 7.43 -24.85
C GLU A 117 -0.77 8.95 -24.82
N SER A 118 -0.32 9.57 -23.71
CA SER A 118 -0.51 10.99 -23.46
C SER A 118 0.32 11.92 -24.37
N HIS A 119 1.42 11.40 -24.92
CA HIS A 119 2.42 12.16 -25.68
C HIS A 119 2.33 11.98 -27.20
N ASP A 120 1.61 10.98 -27.68
CA ASP A 120 1.56 10.66 -29.11
C ASP A 120 0.40 11.38 -29.79
N GLU A 121 0.73 12.25 -30.74
CA GLU A 121 -0.23 12.73 -31.73
C GLU A 121 -0.30 11.74 -32.88
N ASP A 122 -1.37 10.93 -32.94
CA ASP A 122 -1.64 10.10 -34.11
C ASP A 122 -2.58 10.82 -35.09
N GLN A 123 -1.97 11.46 -36.09
CA GLN A 123 -2.67 12.20 -37.13
C GLN A 123 -3.71 11.33 -37.87
N ARG A 124 -3.47 10.01 -37.99
CA ARG A 124 -4.39 9.09 -38.67
C ARG A 124 -5.67 8.88 -37.88
N LEU A 125 -5.59 8.84 -36.54
CA LEU A 125 -6.77 8.79 -35.68
C LEU A 125 -7.60 10.07 -35.79
N ILE A 126 -6.93 11.22 -35.87
CA ILE A 126 -7.58 12.52 -36.05
C ILE A 126 -8.31 12.57 -37.40
N GLU A 127 -7.67 12.15 -38.49
CA GLU A 127 -8.26 12.14 -39.84
C GLU A 127 -9.40 11.13 -39.97
N ALA A 128 -9.33 10.00 -39.27
CA ALA A 128 -10.38 8.99 -39.23
C ALA A 128 -11.58 9.40 -38.34
N SER A 129 -11.39 10.30 -37.39
CA SER A 129 -12.48 10.84 -36.55
C SER A 129 -13.41 11.76 -37.35
N THR A 130 -14.67 11.89 -36.92
CA THR A 130 -15.64 12.83 -37.52
C THR A 130 -15.82 14.10 -36.69
N LEU A 131 -15.35 14.10 -35.45
CA LEU A 131 -15.35 15.28 -34.59
C LEU A 131 -14.18 16.24 -34.91
N PRO A 132 -14.37 17.56 -34.76
CA PRO A 132 -13.29 18.54 -34.94
C PRO A 132 -12.13 18.30 -33.97
N ARG A 133 -10.90 18.62 -34.40
CA ARG A 133 -9.68 18.46 -33.59
C ARG A 133 -9.80 19.03 -32.18
N ALA A 134 -10.34 20.25 -32.04
CA ALA A 134 -10.53 20.88 -30.74
C ALA A 134 -11.41 20.05 -29.78
N GLU A 135 -12.41 19.35 -30.31
CA GLU A 135 -13.27 18.48 -29.51
C GLU A 135 -12.55 17.18 -29.14
N LEU A 136 -11.74 16.61 -30.04
CA LEU A 136 -10.88 15.46 -29.73
C LEU A 136 -9.88 15.78 -28.63
N ASP A 137 -9.23 16.94 -28.70
CA ASP A 137 -8.27 17.40 -27.69
C ASP A 137 -8.94 17.61 -26.32
N ALA A 138 -10.16 18.15 -26.31
CA ALA A 138 -10.94 18.31 -25.08
C ALA A 138 -11.34 16.96 -24.46
N LEU A 139 -11.83 16.02 -25.27
CA LEU A 139 -12.16 14.66 -24.81
C LEU A 139 -10.91 13.93 -24.28
N LEU A 140 -9.79 14.05 -24.97
CA LEU A 140 -8.50 13.49 -24.54
C LEU A 140 -7.99 14.15 -23.25
N GLY A 141 -8.28 15.43 -23.03
CA GLY A 141 -7.96 16.16 -21.80
C GLY A 141 -8.50 15.49 -20.53
N TYR A 142 -9.75 15.00 -20.54
CA TYR A 142 -10.32 14.30 -19.39
C TYR A 142 -9.58 12.99 -19.07
N PHE A 143 -9.12 12.26 -20.09
CA PHE A 143 -8.33 11.04 -19.89
C PHE A 143 -6.90 11.35 -19.42
N ARG A 144 -6.30 12.45 -19.89
CA ARG A 144 -4.97 12.90 -19.45
C ARG A 144 -4.95 13.25 -17.97
N GLU A 145 -5.95 14.00 -17.51
CA GLU A 145 -6.05 14.36 -16.09
C GLU A 145 -6.56 13.19 -15.25
N GLY A 146 -7.54 12.45 -15.77
CA GLY A 146 -8.13 11.26 -15.15
C GLY A 146 -8.97 11.54 -13.90
N GLY A 147 -9.47 10.48 -13.28
CA GLY A 147 -10.19 10.56 -11.99
C GLY A 147 -11.69 10.89 -12.08
N PRO A 148 -12.41 10.75 -10.96
CA PRO A 148 -13.88 10.67 -10.98
C PRO A 148 -14.58 11.92 -11.51
N ALA A 149 -14.09 13.11 -11.16
CA ALA A 149 -14.67 14.38 -11.62
C ALA A 149 -14.51 14.55 -13.14
N ASN A 150 -13.33 14.22 -13.69
CA ASN A 150 -13.08 14.30 -15.13
C ASN A 150 -13.86 13.24 -15.90
N MET A 151 -14.01 12.02 -15.37
CA MET A 151 -14.84 10.99 -16.00
C MET A 151 -16.33 11.40 -16.01
N SER A 152 -16.80 12.03 -14.93
CA SER A 152 -18.17 12.58 -14.87
C SER A 152 -18.38 13.69 -15.90
N ALA A 153 -17.45 14.65 -15.99
CA ALA A 153 -17.50 15.72 -16.99
C ALA A 153 -17.40 15.18 -18.44
N LEU A 154 -16.59 14.14 -18.66
CA LEU A 154 -16.47 13.45 -19.95
C LEU A 154 -17.82 12.82 -20.36
N VAL A 155 -18.46 12.07 -19.46
CA VAL A 155 -19.77 11.45 -19.74
C VAL A 155 -20.84 12.52 -20.04
N GLN A 156 -20.85 13.64 -19.32
CA GLN A 156 -21.74 14.77 -19.60
C GLN A 156 -21.44 15.41 -20.97
N ARG A 157 -20.16 15.52 -21.35
CA ARG A 157 -19.75 16.01 -22.68
C ARG A 157 -20.20 15.07 -23.80
N LEU A 158 -20.05 13.74 -23.62
CA LEU A 158 -20.57 12.75 -24.55
C LEU A 158 -22.10 12.82 -24.65
N ALA A 159 -22.80 13.04 -23.54
CA ALA A 159 -24.25 13.21 -23.52
C ALA A 159 -24.70 14.46 -24.30
N ARG A 160 -23.96 15.57 -24.19
CA ARG A 160 -24.18 16.78 -24.99
C ARG A 160 -23.95 16.52 -26.47
N LEU A 161 -22.90 15.77 -26.82
CA LEU A 161 -22.68 15.34 -28.20
C LEU A 161 -23.82 14.44 -28.70
N ALA A 162 -24.44 13.63 -27.85
CA ALA A 162 -25.61 12.82 -28.22
C ALA A 162 -26.93 13.62 -28.33
N GLY A 163 -26.92 14.92 -27.99
CA GLY A 163 -28.05 15.84 -28.10
C GLY A 163 -28.77 16.14 -26.78
N SER A 164 -28.18 15.79 -25.63
CA SER A 164 -28.73 16.12 -24.30
C SER A 164 -28.35 17.55 -23.89
N ASP A 165 -29.19 18.19 -23.07
CA ASP A 165 -28.85 19.47 -22.44
C ASP A 165 -28.02 19.21 -21.17
N ALA A 166 -26.71 19.04 -21.36
CA ALA A 166 -25.77 18.72 -20.30
C ALA A 166 -24.73 19.84 -20.11
N ALA A 167 -24.55 20.28 -18.86
CA ALA A 167 -23.50 21.21 -18.51
C ALA A 167 -22.13 20.51 -18.59
N VAL A 168 -21.22 21.09 -19.37
CA VAL A 168 -19.88 20.52 -19.58
C VAL A 168 -18.87 21.39 -18.83
N ALA A 169 -18.12 20.77 -17.92
CA ALA A 169 -16.97 21.39 -17.25
C ALA A 169 -15.69 21.02 -17.98
N GLU A 170 -14.71 21.92 -18.04
CA GLU A 170 -13.39 21.63 -18.63
C GLU A 170 -12.58 20.65 -17.76
N PRO A 171 -11.63 19.89 -18.34
CA PRO A 171 -10.77 18.98 -17.57
C PRO A 171 -10.02 19.71 -16.44
N VAL A 172 -10.07 19.13 -15.25
CA VAL A 172 -9.43 19.69 -14.05
C VAL A 172 -8.23 18.84 -13.68
N SER A 173 -7.10 19.50 -13.43
CA SER A 173 -5.89 18.76 -13.06
C SER A 173 -5.97 18.14 -11.68
N VAL A 174 -5.66 16.84 -11.60
CA VAL A 174 -5.58 16.12 -10.32
C VAL A 174 -4.14 16.22 -9.81
N PRO A 175 -3.89 16.76 -8.60
CA PRO A 175 -2.56 16.91 -8.04
C PRO A 175 -1.73 15.62 -8.05
N LYS A 176 -0.39 15.73 -7.99
CA LYS A 176 0.48 14.55 -7.89
C LYS A 176 0.39 13.85 -6.53
N ALA A 177 0.12 14.60 -5.48
CA ALA A 177 -0.16 14.11 -4.14
C ALA A 177 -1.21 15.00 -3.48
N GLY A 178 -1.97 14.45 -2.55
CA GLY A 178 -3.04 15.18 -1.87
C GLY A 178 -3.78 14.30 -0.87
N TYR A 179 -4.64 14.94 -0.08
CA TYR A 179 -5.54 14.23 0.82
C TYR A 179 -6.74 13.67 0.06
N TYR A 180 -7.24 12.54 0.54
CA TYR A 180 -8.42 11.88 0.01
C TYR A 180 -9.43 11.61 1.13
N GLU A 181 -10.69 11.93 0.86
CA GLU A 181 -11.81 11.62 1.76
C GLU A 181 -12.81 10.71 1.04
N PRO A 182 -13.10 9.51 1.59
CA PRO A 182 -14.09 8.60 1.00
C PRO A 182 -15.44 9.29 0.77
N GLY A 183 -16.00 9.11 -0.43
CA GLY A 183 -17.27 9.73 -0.83
C GLY A 183 -17.17 11.19 -1.29
N VAL A 184 -16.09 11.90 -0.97
CA VAL A 184 -15.86 13.30 -1.38
C VAL A 184 -14.82 13.39 -2.51
N GLY A 185 -13.71 12.66 -2.40
CA GLY A 185 -12.61 12.69 -3.37
C GLY A 185 -11.40 13.45 -2.83
N VAL A 186 -10.77 14.25 -3.69
CA VAL A 186 -9.58 15.05 -3.34
C VAL A 186 -9.99 16.24 -2.48
N VAL A 187 -9.30 16.47 -1.36
CA VAL A 187 -9.55 17.59 -0.45
C VAL A 187 -8.25 18.34 -0.12
N GLU A 188 -8.34 19.64 0.16
CA GLU A 188 -7.17 20.48 0.49
C GLU A 188 -6.61 20.17 1.88
N GLU A 189 -7.49 19.99 2.86
CA GLU A 189 -7.16 19.55 4.21
C GLU A 189 -8.14 18.46 4.65
N PRO A 190 -7.69 17.42 5.37
CA PRO A 190 -8.59 16.46 5.97
C PRO A 190 -9.46 17.18 7.01
N SER A 191 -10.76 16.86 7.02
CA SER A 191 -11.77 17.41 7.93
C SER A 191 -11.40 17.35 9.42
N LEU A 192 -10.41 16.51 9.77
CA LEU A 192 -9.98 16.17 11.11
C LEU A 192 -8.86 17.08 11.68
N LEU A 193 -8.16 17.88 10.87
CA LEU A 193 -7.15 18.84 11.35
C LEU A 193 -7.77 20.14 11.91
N LYS A 194 -9.09 20.31 11.83
CA LYS A 194 -9.80 21.48 12.38
C LYS A 194 -9.98 21.45 13.90
N VAL A 195 -9.56 20.37 14.58
CA VAL A 195 -9.63 20.26 16.05
C VAL A 195 -8.24 20.52 16.66
N GLY A 196 -7.97 21.79 16.98
CA GLY A 196 -6.99 22.28 17.95
C GLY A 196 -5.57 21.70 17.90
N ALA A 197 -4.64 22.41 17.24
CA ALA A 197 -3.21 22.11 17.29
C ALA A 197 -2.62 22.28 18.70
N PRO A 198 -1.96 21.27 19.29
CA PRO A 198 -1.01 21.47 20.38
C PRO A 198 0.39 21.77 19.80
N SER A 199 1.09 22.71 20.42
CA SER A 199 2.50 23.02 20.15
C SER A 199 3.42 21.80 20.35
N PRO A 200 4.45 21.60 19.51
CA PRO A 200 5.33 20.43 19.60
C PRO A 200 6.19 20.46 20.87
N PRO A 201 6.39 19.33 21.57
CA PRO A 201 7.33 19.26 22.67
C PRO A 201 8.79 19.28 22.16
N SER A 202 9.69 19.79 22.99
CA SER A 202 11.12 19.86 22.71
C SER A 202 11.73 18.45 22.54
N LEU A 203 12.42 18.23 21.42
CA LEU A 203 13.17 17.01 21.12
C LEU A 203 14.30 16.80 22.14
N SER A 204 14.09 15.94 23.13
CA SER A 204 15.17 15.34 23.91
C SER A 204 14.86 13.87 24.15
N CYS A 205 15.32 13.00 23.25
CA CYS A 205 15.60 11.58 23.47
C CYS A 205 16.14 10.97 22.15
N ARG A 206 17.39 11.28 21.80
CA ARG A 206 18.19 10.38 20.95
C ARG A 206 18.98 9.48 21.91
N THR A 207 18.69 8.19 21.91
CA THR A 207 19.58 7.19 22.50
C THR A 207 20.78 7.01 21.55
N SER A 208 21.98 7.30 22.03
CA SER A 208 23.24 7.04 21.32
C SER A 208 23.47 5.53 21.14
N PRO A 209 24.16 5.07 20.07
CA PRO A 209 24.59 3.69 19.97
C PRO A 209 25.69 3.39 21.02
N PRO A 210 25.77 2.18 21.59
CA PRO A 210 26.81 1.84 22.54
C PRO A 210 28.17 1.71 21.82
N GLN A 211 29.16 2.52 22.23
CA GLN A 211 30.55 2.34 21.84
C GLN A 211 31.13 1.14 22.62
N GLY A 212 31.20 -0.01 21.97
CA GLY A 212 31.96 -1.16 22.45
C GLY A 212 33.47 -0.89 22.34
N GLY A 213 34.13 -0.77 23.48
CA GLY A 213 35.59 -0.69 23.56
C GLY A 213 36.27 -2.00 23.16
N ARG A 214 37.31 -1.90 22.33
CA ARG A 214 38.38 -2.90 22.24
C ARG A 214 39.74 -2.21 22.21
N LEU A 215 40.55 -2.47 23.22
CA LEU A 215 41.99 -2.21 23.24
C LEU A 215 42.75 -3.51 22.88
N LEU A 216 43.68 -3.35 21.93
CA LEU A 216 45.01 -3.96 21.77
C LEU A 216 45.19 -5.46 21.49
N CYS A 217 45.57 -5.75 20.25
CA CYS A 217 46.82 -6.44 19.84
C CYS A 217 46.91 -6.27 18.29
N GLY A 218 47.97 -5.92 17.57
CA GLY A 218 49.39 -5.72 17.80
C GLY A 218 50.13 -6.10 16.49
N ARG A 219 50.87 -5.15 15.90
CA ARG A 219 51.87 -5.29 14.78
C ARG A 219 51.27 -5.51 13.37
N ARG A 220 51.75 -4.91 12.26
CA ARG A 220 53.08 -4.38 11.91
C ARG A 220 53.01 -3.58 10.57
N PHE A 221 53.92 -2.61 10.42
CA PHE A 221 54.46 -1.99 9.18
C PHE A 221 53.56 -1.10 8.29
N ARG A 222 53.88 0.21 8.28
CA ARG A 222 54.41 0.91 7.08
C ARG A 222 55.19 2.17 7.49
N GLN A 223 56.33 2.36 6.83
CA GLN A 223 57.30 3.44 6.98
C GLN A 223 56.88 4.72 6.24
N SER A 224 57.38 5.85 6.77
CA SER A 224 57.90 7.07 6.11
C SER A 224 56.98 7.85 5.14
N GLU A 225 56.96 9.18 5.07
CA GLU A 225 57.96 10.19 5.45
C GLU A 225 57.34 11.60 5.47
N MET A 226 57.94 12.51 6.25
CA MET A 226 57.68 13.95 6.33
C MET A 226 58.23 14.73 5.11
N LEU A 227 57.66 15.90 4.80
CA LEU A 227 58.33 17.24 4.83
C LEU A 227 57.32 18.31 4.33
N GLN A 228 56.84 19.26 5.15
CA GLN A 228 57.40 20.60 5.42
C GLN A 228 57.58 21.51 4.19
N MET A 229 56.87 22.66 4.16
CA MET A 229 57.49 23.99 4.14
C MET A 229 56.46 25.13 4.23
N ALA A 230 56.86 26.19 4.94
CA ALA A 230 56.11 27.38 5.31
C ALA A 230 56.47 28.58 4.43
N PHE A 231 55.59 29.58 4.33
CA PHE A 231 55.85 30.98 3.92
C PHE A 231 54.51 31.74 4.17
N LEU A 232 54.36 32.96 4.67
CA LEU A 232 55.18 34.03 5.23
C LEU A 232 54.17 35.04 5.84
N MET A 233 54.44 35.66 7.00
CA MET A 233 53.73 36.85 7.49
C MET A 233 54.51 38.13 7.09
N PRO A 234 53.88 39.32 7.15
CA PRO A 234 54.29 40.23 8.24
C PRO A 234 53.17 41.06 8.89
N MET A 235 53.47 41.41 10.15
CA MET A 235 52.72 42.20 11.12
C MET A 235 52.69 43.73 10.86
N LYS A 236 51.81 44.47 11.57
CA LYS A 236 52.20 45.38 12.68
C LYS A 236 51.03 46.05 13.44
N LYS A 237 51.02 45.81 14.77
CA LYS A 237 51.04 46.76 15.93
C LYS A 237 49.87 47.78 16.09
N ARG A 238 49.33 48.11 17.29
CA ARG A 238 49.81 48.02 18.69
C ARG A 238 48.71 48.46 19.70
N ARG A 239 48.71 47.83 20.90
CA ARG A 239 48.49 48.37 22.30
C ARG A 239 47.07 48.91 22.68
N ARG A 240 46.53 48.78 23.91
CA ARG A 240 47.08 48.53 25.28
C ARG A 240 45.94 48.27 26.32
N GLY A 241 46.21 47.41 27.32
CA GLY A 241 45.69 47.46 28.73
C GLY A 241 44.27 46.93 28.98
N ARG A 242 43.91 46.19 30.05
CA ARG A 242 44.50 45.92 31.39
C ARG A 242 44.03 44.54 31.92
N ARG A 243 44.81 43.98 32.85
CA ARG A 243 44.63 42.72 33.62
C ARG A 243 43.67 42.86 34.81
N GLN A 244 43.02 41.76 35.20
CA GLN A 244 42.96 41.08 36.54
C GLN A 244 41.71 40.16 36.54
N LEU A 245 41.73 38.81 36.62
CA LEU A 245 42.15 37.85 37.66
C LEU A 245 41.53 38.11 39.05
N ILE A 246 40.56 37.25 39.45
CA ILE A 246 40.40 36.56 40.77
C ILE A 246 39.23 35.54 40.65
N SER A 247 39.47 34.32 41.15
CA SER A 247 38.55 33.27 41.63
C SER A 247 39.00 32.97 43.09
N PRO A 248 38.34 32.20 44.01
CA PRO A 248 37.15 31.31 43.94
C PRO A 248 36.19 31.43 45.16
N LEU A 249 35.11 30.62 45.24
CA LEU A 249 34.85 29.61 46.30
C LEU A 249 33.39 29.10 46.35
N GLU A 250 33.29 27.87 46.89
CA GLU A 250 32.16 26.95 47.06
C GLU A 250 30.97 27.49 47.89
N GLY A 251 29.80 26.86 47.73
CA GLY A 251 28.71 26.95 48.69
C GLY A 251 27.32 26.52 48.19
N GLU A 252 26.89 25.35 48.66
CA GLU A 252 25.52 24.99 49.07
C GLU A 252 24.46 24.45 48.08
N MET A 253 23.80 23.42 48.61
CA MET A 253 22.66 22.65 48.11
C MET A 253 21.32 23.40 48.25
N SER A 254 20.30 22.82 47.60
CA SER A 254 18.88 22.80 47.96
C SER A 254 17.96 23.69 47.14
N GLY A 255 16.87 23.08 46.67
CA GLY A 255 15.75 23.79 46.08
C GLY A 255 14.92 22.91 45.16
N ARG A 256 14.15 21.98 45.74
CA ARG A 256 12.95 21.46 45.11
C ARG A 256 12.12 22.65 44.58
N THR A 257 11.75 22.61 43.32
CA THR A 257 10.57 23.31 42.84
C THR A 257 9.51 22.27 42.52
N GLU A 258 8.56 22.16 43.44
CA GLU A 258 7.22 21.66 43.17
C GLU A 258 6.62 22.54 42.07
N GLY A 259 6.37 21.96 40.91
CA GLY A 259 5.59 22.55 39.82
C GLY A 259 4.36 21.69 39.62
N GLY A 260 3.20 22.27 39.96
CA GLY A 260 1.93 21.58 40.15
C GLY A 260 1.49 20.69 38.99
N ALA A 261 0.82 19.60 39.37
CA ALA A 261 -0.06 18.86 38.48
C ALA A 261 -1.18 19.80 38.01
N THR A 262 -1.05 20.33 36.79
CA THR A 262 -2.21 20.77 36.05
C THR A 262 -2.97 19.49 35.69
N GLU A 263 -4.13 19.29 36.28
CA GLU A 263 -5.12 18.34 35.77
C GLU A 263 -5.35 18.67 34.29
N LEU A 264 -4.72 17.88 33.42
CA LEU A 264 -4.97 17.92 31.99
C LEU A 264 -6.39 17.43 31.80
N ASP A 265 -7.25 18.31 31.31
CA ASP A 265 -8.59 18.04 30.80
C ASP A 265 -8.65 16.65 30.16
N ALA A 266 -9.32 15.71 30.83
CA ALA A 266 -9.62 14.36 30.34
C ALA A 266 -10.66 14.38 29.20
N GLY A 267 -10.90 15.54 28.56
CA GLY A 267 -11.99 15.80 27.62
C GLY A 267 -11.58 15.99 26.16
N ASN A 268 -10.30 15.90 25.77
CA ASN A 268 -9.91 16.14 24.37
C ASN A 268 -8.65 15.39 23.89
N LEU A 269 -8.52 14.10 24.23
CA LEU A 269 -7.51 13.25 23.59
C LEU A 269 -7.95 12.93 22.15
N SER A 270 -7.49 13.74 21.19
CA SER A 270 -7.66 13.47 19.76
C SER A 270 -7.19 12.04 19.45
N ALA A 271 -8.04 11.28 18.77
CA ALA A 271 -7.74 9.90 18.38
C ALA A 271 -6.48 9.87 17.49
N PRO A 272 -5.57 8.89 17.68
CA PRO A 272 -4.26 8.88 17.04
C PRO A 272 -4.39 8.84 15.51
N ALA A 273 -3.68 9.74 14.84
CA ALA A 273 -3.65 9.83 13.39
C ALA A 273 -2.91 8.63 12.76
N ILE A 274 -3.49 8.11 11.68
CA ILE A 274 -2.97 6.99 10.88
C ILE A 274 -2.97 7.38 9.40
N PRO A 275 -1.88 7.98 8.89
CA PRO A 275 -1.73 8.24 7.46
C PRO A 275 -1.82 6.96 6.64
N ILE A 276 -2.62 6.96 5.58
CA ILE A 276 -2.77 5.84 4.65
C ILE A 276 -2.24 6.28 3.28
N LEU A 277 -1.03 5.85 2.93
CA LEU A 277 -0.40 6.19 1.65
C LEU A 277 -0.84 5.21 0.56
N PHE A 278 -1.41 5.69 -0.54
CA PHE A 278 -1.80 4.84 -1.69
C PHE A 278 -1.49 5.52 -3.02
N TYR A 279 -1.53 4.79 -4.13
CA TYR A 279 -1.18 5.36 -5.43
C TYR A 279 -2.28 6.27 -5.98
N ARG A 280 -1.86 7.41 -6.55
CA ARG A 280 -2.72 8.30 -7.35
C ARG A 280 -3.42 7.54 -8.49
N SER A 281 -2.75 6.56 -9.09
CA SER A 281 -3.35 5.75 -10.17
C SER A 281 -4.61 5.00 -9.72
N MET A 282 -4.71 4.58 -8.45
CA MET A 282 -5.92 3.97 -7.91
C MET A 282 -7.08 4.97 -7.89
N LEU A 283 -6.82 6.22 -7.47
CA LEU A 283 -7.80 7.29 -7.51
C LEU A 283 -8.25 7.59 -8.94
N LEU A 284 -7.30 7.70 -9.87
CA LEU A 284 -7.62 7.99 -11.27
C LEU A 284 -8.48 6.91 -11.92
N ALA A 285 -8.25 5.65 -11.56
CA ALA A 285 -9.00 4.49 -12.04
C ALA A 285 -10.31 4.21 -11.28
N ALA A 286 -10.69 5.07 -10.32
CA ALA A 286 -11.80 4.84 -9.40
C ALA A 286 -11.70 3.51 -8.60
N ASP A 287 -10.49 2.99 -8.42
CA ASP A 287 -10.20 1.69 -7.78
C ASP A 287 -9.78 1.86 -6.31
N VAL A 288 -10.53 2.67 -5.57
CA VAL A 288 -10.23 3.09 -4.18
C VAL A 288 -11.08 2.39 -3.13
N ALA A 289 -11.95 1.45 -3.53
CA ALA A 289 -12.80 0.70 -2.61
C ALA A 289 -12.02 0.03 -1.45
N PRO A 290 -10.82 -0.57 -1.66
CA PRO A 290 -10.03 -1.12 -0.56
C PRO A 290 -9.59 -0.07 0.47
N ILE A 291 -9.27 1.14 0.02
CA ILE A 291 -8.88 2.26 0.89
C ILE A 291 -10.07 2.73 1.70
N ASN A 292 -11.25 2.85 1.08
CA ASN A 292 -12.48 3.26 1.76
C ASN A 292 -12.85 2.31 2.90
N VAL A 293 -12.82 1.00 2.65
CA VAL A 293 -13.15 -0.01 3.67
C VAL A 293 -12.09 -0.02 4.78
N LEU A 294 -10.81 0.17 4.44
CA LEU A 294 -9.74 0.28 5.45
C LEU A 294 -9.90 1.52 6.34
N VAL A 295 -10.28 2.66 5.76
CA VAL A 295 -10.59 3.88 6.51
C VAL A 295 -11.68 3.62 7.54
N GLU A 296 -12.80 3.04 7.13
CA GLU A 296 -13.90 2.73 8.04
C GLU A 296 -13.49 1.70 9.11
N ALA A 297 -12.74 0.67 8.74
CA ALA A 297 -12.25 -0.32 9.69
C ALA A 297 -11.31 0.29 10.75
N LEU A 298 -10.45 1.23 10.38
CA LEU A 298 -9.58 1.94 11.33
C LEU A 298 -10.38 2.88 12.24
N LYS A 299 -11.38 3.59 11.71
CA LYS A 299 -12.32 4.41 12.51
C LYS A 299 -13.03 3.57 13.56
N LEU A 300 -13.51 2.38 13.19
CA LEU A 300 -14.14 1.43 14.12
C LEU A 300 -13.20 0.94 15.23
N GLN A 301 -11.88 1.04 15.05
CA GLN A 301 -10.89 0.76 16.10
C GLN A 301 -10.54 2.00 16.95
N GLY A 302 -11.24 3.12 16.78
CA GLY A 302 -10.97 4.38 17.49
C GLY A 302 -9.70 5.09 17.02
N LEU A 303 -9.29 4.87 15.76
CA LEU A 303 -8.15 5.53 15.13
C LEU A 303 -8.63 6.61 14.15
N THR A 304 -7.78 7.59 13.86
CA THR A 304 -8.07 8.70 12.95
C THR A 304 -7.33 8.48 11.62
N PRO A 305 -7.90 7.77 10.65
CA PRO A 305 -7.24 7.56 9.36
C PRO A 305 -7.12 8.85 8.54
N VAL A 306 -5.98 9.04 7.88
CA VAL A 306 -5.71 10.20 7.00
C VAL A 306 -5.23 9.67 5.64
N PRO A 307 -6.13 9.41 4.68
CA PRO A 307 -5.75 8.91 3.37
C PRO A 307 -5.03 9.97 2.54
N ILE A 308 -3.88 9.58 1.98
CA ILE A 308 -3.02 10.44 1.16
C ILE A 308 -2.67 9.65 -0.10
N PHE A 309 -3.03 10.18 -1.27
CA PHE A 309 -2.58 9.61 -2.52
C PHE A 309 -1.25 10.23 -2.94
N VAL A 310 -0.41 9.45 -3.61
CA VAL A 310 0.86 9.89 -4.19
C VAL A 310 1.09 9.29 -5.57
N SER A 311 1.68 10.07 -6.47
CA SER A 311 2.11 9.58 -7.78
C SER A 311 3.29 8.61 -7.64
N SER A 312 4.30 8.99 -6.85
CA SER A 312 5.46 8.18 -6.51
C SER A 312 6.15 8.79 -5.29
N LEU A 313 6.70 7.96 -4.39
CA LEU A 313 7.56 8.44 -3.30
C LEU A 313 8.95 8.90 -3.78
N LYS A 314 9.28 8.65 -5.06
CA LYS A 314 10.49 9.17 -5.72
C LYS A 314 10.30 10.55 -6.35
N ASP A 315 9.05 11.00 -6.51
CA ASP A 315 8.75 12.34 -7.02
C ASP A 315 8.92 13.37 -5.89
N PRO A 316 9.82 14.38 -6.02
CA PRO A 316 10.14 15.29 -4.92
C PRO A 316 8.95 16.06 -4.36
N ALA A 317 7.99 16.45 -5.21
CA ALA A 317 6.78 17.16 -4.78
C ALA A 317 5.87 16.25 -3.96
N SER A 318 5.67 15.01 -4.41
CA SER A 318 4.90 14.00 -3.68
C SER A 318 5.55 13.64 -2.34
N LEU A 319 6.88 13.49 -2.30
CA LEU A 319 7.63 13.22 -1.08
C LEU A 319 7.50 14.38 -0.07
N ALA A 320 7.74 15.62 -0.51
CA ALA A 320 7.62 16.80 0.34
C ALA A 320 6.21 16.98 0.92
N PHE A 321 5.17 16.68 0.14
CA PHE A 321 3.79 16.69 0.62
C PHE A 321 3.58 15.69 1.77
N VAL A 322 4.05 14.45 1.59
CA VAL A 322 3.90 13.40 2.61
C VAL A 322 4.72 13.73 3.86
N GLU A 323 5.93 14.26 3.71
CA GLU A 323 6.75 14.71 4.86
C GLU A 323 6.03 15.77 5.67
N ASN A 324 5.45 16.78 5.01
CA ASN A 324 4.68 17.82 5.67
C ASN A 324 3.42 17.26 6.36
N ALA A 325 2.71 16.34 5.70
CA ALA A 325 1.52 15.70 6.25
C ALA A 325 1.85 14.85 7.50
N ILE A 326 2.96 14.10 7.48
CA ILE A 326 3.43 13.32 8.62
C ILE A 326 3.86 14.25 9.77
N ALA A 327 4.64 15.29 9.47
CA ALA A 327 5.08 16.26 10.48
C ALA A 327 3.90 16.98 11.16
N THR A 328 2.87 17.32 10.39
CA THR A 328 1.68 18.03 10.88
C THR A 328 0.76 17.11 11.69
N SER A 329 0.61 15.84 11.27
CA SER A 329 -0.33 14.90 11.91
C SER A 329 0.23 14.19 13.14
N ASN A 330 1.56 14.18 13.34
CA ASN A 330 2.25 13.46 14.41
C ASN A 330 1.69 12.03 14.61
N PRO A 331 1.80 11.16 13.60
CA PRO A 331 1.04 9.91 13.54
C PRO A 331 1.52 8.89 14.58
N ALA A 332 0.64 7.98 14.98
CA ALA A 332 1.05 6.84 15.83
C ALA A 332 1.62 5.67 15.01
N ALA A 333 1.19 5.55 13.77
CA ALA A 333 1.67 4.59 12.78
C ALA A 333 1.29 5.07 11.37
N ILE A 334 1.96 4.53 10.34
CA ILE A 334 1.64 4.79 8.93
C ILE A 334 1.17 3.47 8.31
N VAL A 335 0.15 3.52 7.46
CA VAL A 335 -0.25 2.40 6.60
C VAL A 335 0.09 2.74 5.15
N THR A 336 0.70 1.81 4.44
CA THR A 336 1.14 1.97 3.06
C THR A 336 0.49 0.88 2.19
N ALA A 337 -0.18 1.32 1.14
CA ALA A 337 -0.71 0.49 0.06
C ALA A 337 0.10 0.68 -1.24
N THR A 338 1.29 1.31 -1.14
CA THR A 338 2.24 1.44 -2.25
C THR A 338 3.10 0.18 -2.35
N ALA A 339 3.34 -0.32 -3.56
CA ALA A 339 3.90 -1.64 -3.87
C ALA A 339 5.39 -1.58 -4.27
N PHE A 340 6.08 -0.52 -3.85
CA PHE A 340 7.49 -0.30 -4.16
C PHE A 340 8.19 0.33 -2.95
N ALA A 341 9.49 0.11 -2.87
CA ALA A 341 10.36 0.81 -1.94
C ALA A 341 10.27 2.33 -2.16
N SER A 342 10.50 3.10 -1.10
CA SER A 342 10.55 4.57 -1.13
C SER A 342 11.65 5.11 -2.06
N GLY A 343 12.60 4.25 -2.44
CA GLY A 343 13.64 4.56 -3.42
C GLY A 343 14.86 5.26 -2.83
N ALA A 344 15.10 5.14 -1.53
CA ALA A 344 16.35 5.57 -0.93
C ALA A 344 17.52 4.72 -1.45
N GLU A 345 18.66 5.35 -1.72
CA GLU A 345 19.91 4.65 -1.99
C GLU A 345 20.29 3.77 -0.79
N PRO A 346 20.95 2.62 -0.98
CA PRO A 346 21.39 1.78 0.11
C PRO A 346 22.19 2.58 1.16
N GLY A 347 21.69 2.60 2.40
CA GLY A 347 22.30 3.33 3.52
C GLY A 347 21.85 4.78 3.72
N ALA A 348 20.96 5.31 2.86
CA ALA A 348 20.29 6.59 3.10
C ALA A 348 19.02 6.39 3.94
N GLU A 349 18.73 7.36 4.83
CA GLU A 349 17.47 7.35 5.59
C GLU A 349 16.27 7.50 4.64
N THR A 350 15.33 6.58 4.76
CA THR A 350 14.02 6.65 4.09
C THR A 350 13.12 7.69 4.75
N LEU A 351 12.02 8.02 4.09
CA LEU A 351 10.92 8.78 4.69
C LEU A 351 10.45 8.14 6.01
N PHE A 352 10.42 6.81 6.07
CA PHE A 352 9.90 6.04 7.19
C PHE A 352 10.87 6.04 8.37
N ASP A 353 12.17 6.00 8.12
CA ASP A 353 13.20 6.15 9.16
C ASP A 353 13.08 7.51 9.87
N ARG A 354 12.90 8.58 9.08
CA ARG A 354 12.69 9.93 9.62
C ARG A 354 11.39 10.07 10.39
N ALA A 355 10.33 9.39 9.95
CA ALA A 355 9.04 9.40 10.65
C ALA A 355 9.13 8.72 12.03
N GLY A 356 9.97 7.71 12.19
CA GLY A 356 10.24 7.07 13.49
C GLY A 356 9.06 6.31 14.10
N VAL A 357 8.06 5.95 13.29
CA VAL A 357 6.84 5.24 13.71
C VAL A 357 6.69 3.93 12.95
N PRO A 358 5.93 2.94 13.47
CA PRO A 358 5.68 1.69 12.75
C PRO A 358 5.00 1.97 11.41
N VAL A 359 5.52 1.35 10.36
CA VAL A 359 4.98 1.45 9.01
C VAL A 359 4.46 0.10 8.58
N PHE A 360 3.16 0.02 8.32
CA PHE A 360 2.47 -1.20 7.91
C PHE A 360 2.31 -1.24 6.39
N GLN A 361 2.67 -2.35 5.78
CA GLN A 361 2.41 -2.62 4.37
C GLN A 361 1.13 -3.44 4.21
N VAL A 362 0.12 -2.87 3.54
CA VAL A 362 -1.08 -3.60 3.11
C VAL A 362 -0.96 -3.95 1.62
N ILE A 363 -1.57 -5.07 1.23
CA ILE A 363 -1.53 -5.55 -0.16
C ILE A 363 -2.89 -5.29 -0.82
N VAL A 364 -2.85 -4.48 -1.88
CA VAL A 364 -3.93 -4.33 -2.85
C VAL A 364 -3.54 -5.19 -4.06
N ALA A 365 -3.92 -6.46 -4.02
CA ALA A 365 -3.33 -7.48 -4.88
C ALA A 365 -3.85 -7.39 -6.32
N THR A 366 -2.94 -7.47 -7.29
CA THR A 366 -3.32 -7.65 -8.70
C THR A 366 -3.77 -9.08 -9.00
N THR A 367 -3.41 -10.03 -8.14
CA THR A 367 -3.87 -11.42 -8.15
C THR A 367 -5.40 -11.50 -8.08
N ARG A 368 -6.00 -12.36 -8.90
CA ARG A 368 -7.45 -12.63 -8.86
C ARG A 368 -7.85 -13.33 -7.57
N ARG A 369 -9.02 -12.99 -7.03
CA ARG A 369 -9.54 -13.55 -5.77
C ARG A 369 -9.64 -15.08 -5.80
N GLU A 370 -10.12 -15.66 -6.89
CA GLU A 370 -10.23 -17.13 -7.05
C GLU A 370 -8.87 -17.82 -7.10
N VAL A 371 -7.89 -17.19 -7.73
CA VAL A 371 -6.52 -17.73 -7.84
C VAL A 371 -5.87 -17.74 -6.47
N TRP A 372 -6.00 -16.65 -5.70
CA TRP A 372 -5.45 -16.58 -4.35
C TRP A 372 -6.01 -17.65 -3.41
N GLU A 373 -7.31 -17.92 -3.47
CA GLU A 373 -7.96 -18.91 -2.59
C GLU A 373 -7.60 -20.35 -2.91
N LYS A 374 -7.45 -20.69 -4.19
CA LYS A 374 -7.11 -22.06 -4.61
C LYS A 374 -5.60 -22.33 -4.55
N ASN A 375 -4.77 -21.29 -4.54
CA ASN A 375 -3.32 -21.42 -4.57
C ASN A 375 -2.73 -21.43 -3.15
N GLN A 376 -2.08 -22.53 -2.76
CA GLN A 376 -1.40 -22.63 -1.47
C GLN A 376 -0.25 -21.61 -1.29
N ARG A 377 0.33 -21.10 -2.39
CA ARG A 377 1.33 -20.01 -2.34
C ARG A 377 0.70 -18.63 -2.11
N GLY A 378 -0.63 -18.52 -2.21
CA GLY A 378 -1.36 -17.27 -2.10
C GLY A 378 -1.15 -16.36 -3.31
N LEU A 379 -0.33 -15.33 -3.14
CA LEU A 379 -0.12 -14.26 -4.13
C LEU A 379 0.69 -14.72 -5.35
N ALA A 380 0.46 -14.07 -6.49
CA ALA A 380 1.30 -14.24 -7.68
C ALA A 380 2.74 -13.75 -7.42
N PRO A 381 3.76 -14.29 -8.13
CA PRO A 381 5.16 -13.89 -7.94
C PRO A 381 5.42 -12.37 -8.05
N ALA A 382 4.73 -11.69 -8.97
CA ALA A 382 4.84 -10.24 -9.12
C ALA A 382 4.32 -9.49 -7.88
N ASP A 383 3.17 -9.88 -7.34
CA ASP A 383 2.62 -9.28 -6.11
C ASP A 383 3.52 -9.56 -4.91
N LEU A 384 4.12 -10.74 -4.80
CA LEU A 384 5.09 -11.05 -3.72
C LEU A 384 6.33 -10.14 -3.80
N ALA A 385 6.89 -9.96 -5.00
CA ALA A 385 8.04 -9.09 -5.17
C ALA A 385 7.70 -7.63 -4.82
N MET A 386 6.59 -7.11 -5.36
CA MET A 386 6.19 -5.71 -5.22
C MET A 386 5.67 -5.38 -3.82
N HIS A 387 4.82 -6.22 -3.24
CA HIS A 387 4.13 -5.89 -1.98
C HIS A 387 4.75 -6.50 -0.73
N VAL A 388 5.71 -7.44 -0.86
CA VAL A 388 6.37 -8.07 0.29
C VAL A 388 7.86 -7.77 0.27
N VAL A 389 8.59 -8.25 -0.73
CA VAL A 389 10.06 -8.19 -0.74
C VAL A 389 10.58 -6.75 -0.78
N LEU A 390 10.09 -5.92 -1.72
CA LEU A 390 10.60 -4.54 -1.83
C LEU A 390 10.23 -3.67 -0.62
N PRO A 391 9.00 -3.73 -0.05
CA PRO A 391 8.66 -3.02 1.18
C PRO A 391 9.41 -3.50 2.43
N GLU A 392 9.79 -4.79 2.51
CA GLU A 392 10.62 -5.31 3.61
C GLU A 392 12.01 -4.68 3.63
N LEU A 393 12.57 -4.32 2.46
CA LEU A 393 13.84 -3.60 2.37
C LEU A 393 13.75 -2.18 2.97
N ASP A 394 12.55 -1.57 3.00
CA ASP A 394 12.27 -0.31 3.68
C ASP A 394 11.96 -0.49 5.19
N GLY A 395 12.04 -1.72 5.72
CA GLY A 395 11.70 -2.02 7.12
C GLY A 395 10.19 -2.00 7.42
N ARG A 396 9.32 -2.04 6.39
CA ARG A 396 7.87 -2.02 6.60
C ARG A 396 7.38 -3.37 7.14
N ILE A 397 6.44 -3.32 8.08
CA ILE A 397 5.80 -4.48 8.68
C ILE A 397 4.68 -4.96 7.76
N LEU A 398 4.79 -6.17 7.21
CA LEU A 398 3.70 -6.75 6.42
C LEU A 398 2.43 -6.93 7.27
N ALA A 399 1.36 -6.22 6.92
CA ALA A 399 0.07 -6.29 7.60
C ALA A 399 -0.85 -7.35 7.00
N GLY A 400 -0.74 -7.59 5.68
CA GLY A 400 -1.52 -8.59 4.96
C GLY A 400 -2.25 -8.02 3.74
N ALA A 401 -2.88 -8.90 2.97
CA ALA A 401 -3.68 -8.53 1.80
C ALA A 401 -5.09 -8.10 2.21
N ILE A 402 -5.52 -6.94 1.72
CA ILE A 402 -6.82 -6.33 2.05
C ILE A 402 -7.80 -6.37 0.86
N SER A 403 -7.32 -6.68 -0.34
CA SER A 403 -8.15 -6.76 -1.53
C SER A 403 -7.50 -7.58 -2.63
N PHE A 404 -8.32 -8.08 -3.54
CA PHE A 404 -7.91 -8.87 -4.70
C PHE A 404 -8.67 -8.41 -5.94
N LYS A 405 -8.11 -8.65 -7.13
CA LYS A 405 -8.85 -8.40 -8.37
C LYS A 405 -10.03 -9.37 -8.50
N GLY A 406 -11.20 -8.82 -8.76
CA GLY A 406 -12.43 -9.58 -8.97
C GLY A 406 -13.34 -8.88 -9.97
N GLU A 407 -14.29 -9.65 -10.51
CA GLU A 407 -15.35 -9.10 -11.35
C GLU A 407 -16.25 -8.19 -10.49
N VAL A 408 -16.58 -7.02 -11.05
CA VAL A 408 -17.61 -6.15 -10.49
C VAL A 408 -18.95 -6.56 -11.08
N GLU A 409 -19.99 -6.55 -10.24
CA GLU A 409 -21.37 -6.82 -10.67
C GLU A 409 -21.73 -5.91 -11.84
N THR A 410 -22.26 -6.51 -12.91
CA THR A 410 -22.55 -5.84 -14.16
C THR A 410 -23.75 -4.91 -14.00
N ASP A 411 -23.63 -3.64 -14.37
CA ASP A 411 -24.79 -2.85 -14.75
C ASP A 411 -25.28 -3.38 -16.11
N PRO A 412 -26.46 -4.04 -16.20
CA PRO A 412 -26.97 -4.58 -17.45
C PRO A 412 -27.10 -3.51 -18.54
N ALA A 413 -27.26 -2.24 -18.15
CA ALA A 413 -27.31 -1.13 -19.09
C ALA A 413 -25.97 -0.88 -19.77
N LEU A 414 -24.82 -1.11 -19.13
CA LEU A 414 -23.52 -0.80 -19.74
C LEU A 414 -22.96 -1.95 -20.59
N ALA A 415 -23.47 -3.17 -20.38
CA ALA A 415 -23.03 -4.40 -21.06
C ALA A 415 -21.51 -4.64 -21.00
N PHE A 416 -20.88 -4.22 -19.89
CA PHE A 416 -19.44 -4.33 -19.63
C PHE A 416 -19.17 -4.99 -18.27
N ARG A 417 -18.14 -5.82 -18.25
CA ARG A 417 -17.62 -6.49 -17.04
C ARG A 417 -16.32 -5.82 -16.63
N ALA A 418 -16.36 -5.03 -15.56
CA ALA A 418 -15.17 -4.39 -15.00
C ALA A 418 -14.43 -5.35 -14.07
N PHE A 419 -13.09 -5.28 -14.07
CA PHE A 419 -12.26 -5.88 -13.03
C PHE A 419 -11.71 -4.78 -12.12
N ALA A 420 -12.07 -4.84 -10.84
CA ALA A 420 -11.61 -3.89 -9.83
C ALA A 420 -11.03 -4.62 -8.61
N ASN A 421 -10.31 -3.90 -7.76
CA ASN A 421 -9.87 -4.44 -6.48
C ASN A 421 -11.07 -4.49 -5.53
N ARG A 422 -11.46 -5.71 -5.15
CA ARG A 422 -12.54 -5.97 -4.21
C ARG A 422 -11.95 -6.11 -2.80
N PRO A 423 -12.37 -5.28 -1.83
CA PRO A 423 -11.94 -5.43 -0.45
C PRO A 423 -12.41 -6.77 0.13
N GLU A 424 -11.53 -7.40 0.91
CA GLU A 424 -11.81 -8.63 1.65
C GLU A 424 -12.03 -8.28 3.13
N ALA A 425 -13.29 -8.31 3.58
CA ALA A 425 -13.73 -7.64 4.79
C ALA A 425 -13.05 -8.17 6.07
N ASP A 426 -12.90 -9.49 6.19
CA ASP A 426 -12.25 -10.13 7.34
C ASP A 426 -10.75 -9.76 7.40
N ARG A 427 -10.08 -9.67 6.26
CA ARG A 427 -8.69 -9.26 6.14
C ARG A 427 -8.48 -7.79 6.47
N VAL A 428 -9.35 -6.91 5.98
CA VAL A 428 -9.32 -5.48 6.33
C VAL A 428 -9.49 -5.32 7.85
N ALA A 429 -10.45 -6.02 8.45
CA ALA A 429 -10.66 -6.00 9.90
C ALA A 429 -9.44 -6.54 10.68
N GLN A 430 -8.80 -7.60 10.18
CA GLN A 430 -7.56 -8.14 10.77
C GLN A 430 -6.43 -7.11 10.76
N VAL A 431 -6.24 -6.41 9.64
CA VAL A 431 -5.24 -5.34 9.51
C VAL A 431 -5.54 -4.21 10.48
N ALA A 432 -6.78 -3.71 10.52
CA ALA A 432 -7.16 -2.62 11.41
C ALA A 432 -6.93 -2.98 12.90
N LYS A 433 -7.31 -4.20 13.31
CA LYS A 433 -7.05 -4.72 14.66
C LYS A 433 -5.55 -4.81 14.97
N ARG A 434 -4.72 -5.21 14.00
CA ARG A 434 -3.25 -5.27 14.15
C ARG A 434 -2.67 -3.88 14.37
N VAL A 435 -3.05 -2.90 13.55
CA VAL A 435 -2.59 -1.50 13.70
C VAL A 435 -3.01 -0.95 15.07
N ALA A 436 -4.28 -1.14 15.45
CA ALA A 436 -4.79 -0.71 16.75
C ALA A 436 -4.05 -1.36 17.93
N ALA A 437 -3.69 -2.64 17.82
CA ALA A 437 -2.92 -3.34 18.86
C ALA A 437 -1.51 -2.74 19.03
N PHE A 438 -0.84 -2.34 17.95
CA PHE A 438 0.45 -1.65 18.01
C PHE A 438 0.34 -0.25 18.64
N VAL A 439 -0.68 0.52 18.25
CA VAL A 439 -0.94 1.84 18.85
C VAL A 439 -1.25 1.71 20.35
N ARG A 440 -2.04 0.70 20.73
CA ARG A 440 -2.31 0.38 22.14
C ARG A 440 -1.02 0.01 22.88
N LEU A 441 -0.15 -0.81 22.28
CA LEU A 441 1.14 -1.18 22.87
C LEU A 441 2.01 0.06 23.15
N GLN A 442 2.12 0.98 22.18
CA GLN A 442 2.87 2.24 22.35
C GLN A 442 2.34 3.08 23.52
N ARG A 443 1.02 3.19 23.65
CA ARG A 443 0.36 4.02 24.68
C ARG A 443 0.30 3.37 26.06
N THR A 444 0.36 2.04 26.14
CA THR A 444 0.34 1.32 27.41
C THR A 444 1.63 1.60 28.18
N GLU A 445 1.53 2.01 29.44
CA GLU A 445 2.69 2.16 30.33
C GLU A 445 3.49 0.86 30.42
N ARG A 446 4.83 0.95 30.45
CA ARG A 446 5.71 -0.22 30.46
C ARG A 446 5.37 -1.22 31.57
N ALA A 447 5.06 -0.75 32.77
CA ALA A 447 4.67 -1.59 33.90
C ALA A 447 3.38 -2.40 33.67
N LYS A 448 2.50 -1.94 32.77
CA LYS A 448 1.22 -2.60 32.42
C LYS A 448 1.32 -3.46 31.15
N ARG A 449 2.44 -3.39 30.41
CA ARG A 449 2.63 -4.19 29.19
C ARG A 449 2.87 -5.65 29.55
N LYS A 450 2.04 -6.54 29.01
CA LYS A 450 2.22 -8.00 29.12
C LYS A 450 2.96 -8.52 27.89
N LEU A 451 4.14 -9.09 28.11
CA LEU A 451 4.99 -9.66 27.07
C LEU A 451 5.04 -11.18 27.22
N ALA A 452 4.99 -11.90 26.10
CA ALA A 452 5.18 -13.33 26.05
C ALA A 452 6.47 -13.64 25.29
N ILE A 453 7.37 -14.43 25.87
CA ILE A 453 8.58 -14.93 25.21
C ILE A 453 8.32 -16.40 24.89
N LEU A 454 8.24 -16.73 23.61
CA LEU A 454 8.02 -18.10 23.14
C LEU A 454 9.37 -18.74 22.84
N ILE A 455 9.62 -19.89 23.48
CA ILE A 455 10.85 -20.66 23.32
C ILE A 455 10.48 -21.95 22.56
N PRO A 456 11.09 -22.22 21.39
CA PRO A 456 10.81 -23.44 20.64
C PRO A 456 11.30 -24.65 21.42
N ASP A 457 10.51 -25.72 21.43
CA ASP A 457 10.88 -27.00 22.03
C ASP A 457 10.73 -28.13 21.01
N TYR A 458 11.65 -29.10 21.08
CA TYR A 458 11.68 -30.27 20.21
C TYR A 458 11.71 -31.52 21.09
N PRO A 459 10.55 -31.96 21.62
CA PRO A 459 10.49 -33.04 22.61
C PRO A 459 11.08 -34.37 22.11
N SER A 460 11.01 -34.61 20.80
CA SER A 460 11.55 -35.81 20.14
C SER A 460 13.08 -35.78 19.98
N ALA A 461 13.76 -34.68 20.34
CA ALA A 461 15.19 -34.51 20.26
C ALA A 461 15.75 -33.97 21.59
N PRO A 462 16.18 -34.86 22.51
CA PRO A 462 16.68 -34.47 23.83
C PRO A 462 17.79 -33.41 23.75
N GLY A 463 17.73 -32.40 24.62
CA GLY A 463 18.70 -31.30 24.66
C GLY A 463 18.46 -30.18 23.64
N ARG A 464 17.33 -30.18 22.93
CA ARG A 464 16.93 -29.11 21.98
C ARG A 464 15.84 -28.16 22.50
N THR A 465 15.54 -28.17 23.79
CA THR A 465 14.67 -27.16 24.39
C THR A 465 15.33 -25.79 24.29
N GLY A 466 14.62 -24.85 23.66
CA GLY A 466 15.17 -23.54 23.31
C GLY A 466 16.28 -23.58 22.26
N TYR A 467 16.27 -24.56 21.36
CA TYR A 467 17.27 -24.61 20.30
C TYR A 467 17.04 -23.50 19.27
N ALA A 468 18.02 -22.61 19.14
CA ALA A 468 18.12 -21.63 18.05
C ALA A 468 19.56 -21.61 17.50
N VAL A 469 19.71 -21.62 16.18
CA VAL A 469 21.03 -21.73 15.53
C VAL A 469 21.90 -20.51 15.88
N GLY A 470 23.05 -20.77 16.51
CA GLY A 470 24.03 -19.73 16.84
C GLY A 470 23.68 -18.83 18.03
N LEU A 471 22.64 -19.16 18.80
CA LEU A 471 22.17 -18.35 19.94
C LEU A 471 22.06 -19.20 21.21
N ASP A 472 22.63 -18.72 22.32
CA ASP A 472 22.35 -19.26 23.65
C ASP A 472 21.01 -18.70 24.14
N VAL A 473 19.91 -19.41 23.83
CA VAL A 473 18.55 -18.93 24.10
C VAL A 473 18.30 -18.72 25.60
N PRO A 474 18.57 -19.68 26.50
CA PRO A 474 18.33 -19.46 27.93
C PRO A 474 19.09 -18.26 28.49
N SER A 475 20.37 -18.09 28.15
CA SER A 475 21.15 -16.93 28.60
C SER A 475 20.62 -15.62 28.01
N SER A 476 20.19 -15.64 26.74
CA SER A 476 19.60 -14.46 26.08
C SER A 476 18.27 -14.06 26.72
N VAL A 477 17.42 -15.03 27.08
CA VAL A 477 16.15 -14.76 27.77
C VAL A 477 16.41 -14.14 29.15
N LEU A 478 17.38 -14.65 29.92
CA LEU A 478 17.73 -14.04 31.21
C LEU A 478 18.21 -12.59 31.06
N ALA A 479 19.08 -12.32 30.09
CA ALA A 479 19.51 -10.96 29.78
C ALA A 479 18.32 -10.05 29.41
N MET A 480 17.42 -10.52 28.54
CA MET A 480 16.20 -9.80 28.18
C MET A 480 15.30 -9.50 29.40
N LEU A 481 15.14 -10.45 30.32
CA LEU A 481 14.32 -10.26 31.52
C LEU A 481 14.91 -9.19 32.46
N HIS A 482 16.24 -9.16 32.60
CA HIS A 482 16.94 -8.11 33.34
C HIS A 482 16.78 -6.75 32.66
N ASP A 483 17.03 -6.65 31.35
CA ASP A 483 16.86 -5.42 30.58
C ASP A 483 15.42 -4.88 30.68
N LEU A 484 14.42 -5.75 30.54
CA LEU A 484 13.01 -5.38 30.68
C LEU A 484 12.70 -4.84 32.08
N LYS A 485 13.21 -5.48 33.13
CA LYS A 485 13.04 -5.01 34.51
C LYS A 485 13.65 -3.63 34.71
N GLU A 486 14.88 -3.42 34.24
CA GLU A 486 15.58 -2.13 34.32
C GLU A 486 14.85 -1.02 33.56
N GLN A 487 14.20 -1.36 32.43
CA GLN A 487 13.40 -0.42 31.65
C GLN A 487 12.01 -0.13 32.24
N GLY A 488 11.67 -0.71 33.40
CA GLY A 488 10.42 -0.47 34.13
C GLY A 488 9.24 -1.36 33.73
N TYR A 489 9.49 -2.50 33.09
CA TYR A 489 8.47 -3.54 32.90
C TYR A 489 8.29 -4.33 34.20
N ALA A 490 7.07 -4.84 34.42
CA ALA A 490 6.79 -5.72 35.53
C ALA A 490 7.40 -7.10 35.29
N VAL A 491 8.55 -7.38 35.91
CA VAL A 491 9.25 -8.67 35.84
C VAL A 491 9.62 -9.13 37.25
N GLU A 492 9.06 -10.26 37.66
CA GLU A 492 9.25 -10.89 38.97
C GLU A 492 9.87 -12.27 38.81
N GLY A 493 10.54 -12.78 39.85
CA GLY A 493 11.01 -14.16 39.88
C GLY A 493 12.01 -14.57 38.79
N ILE A 494 12.88 -13.66 38.33
CA ILE A 494 13.89 -13.98 37.31
C ILE A 494 14.79 -15.14 37.80
N PRO A 495 14.90 -16.26 37.06
CA PRO A 495 15.75 -17.38 37.44
C PRO A 495 17.24 -16.99 37.52
N GLN A 496 17.98 -17.62 38.44
CA GLN A 496 19.39 -17.27 38.69
C GLN A 496 20.37 -17.89 37.68
N SER A 497 19.91 -18.83 36.84
CA SER A 497 20.76 -19.50 35.87
C SER A 497 19.97 -19.99 34.65
N PRO A 498 20.63 -20.18 33.49
CA PRO A 498 20.07 -20.83 32.32
C PRO A 498 19.36 -22.15 32.64
N ARG A 499 19.98 -22.98 33.50
CA ARG A 499 19.39 -24.24 33.93
C ARG A 499 18.12 -24.03 34.76
N GLY A 500 18.14 -23.08 35.69
CA GLY A 500 16.96 -22.75 36.50
C GLY A 500 15.79 -22.21 35.67
N LEU A 501 16.06 -21.50 34.57
CA LEU A 501 15.01 -21.11 33.62
C LEU A 501 14.38 -22.32 32.92
N LEU A 502 15.21 -23.26 32.43
CA LEU A 502 14.71 -24.47 31.79
C LEU A 502 13.93 -25.35 32.76
N ASP A 503 14.45 -25.55 33.97
CA ASP A 503 13.77 -26.31 35.02
C ASP A 503 12.39 -25.69 35.35
N ALA A 504 12.28 -24.35 35.37
CA ALA A 504 11.01 -23.67 35.60
C ALA A 504 10.00 -23.83 34.44
N LEU A 505 10.46 -24.02 33.20
CA LEU A 505 9.61 -24.27 32.04
C LEU A 505 9.14 -25.73 31.96
N GLU A 506 9.91 -26.67 32.52
CA GLU A 506 9.53 -28.08 32.63
C GLU A 506 8.40 -28.31 33.65
N VAL A 507 8.20 -27.37 34.59
CA VAL A 507 7.08 -27.40 35.53
C VAL A 507 5.77 -27.06 34.80
N GLY A 508 5.08 -28.10 34.34
CA GLY A 508 3.69 -28.00 33.87
C GLY A 508 2.73 -27.62 35.00
N GLY A 509 1.54 -27.12 34.64
CA GLY A 509 0.51 -26.80 35.63
C GLY A 509 -0.49 -25.72 35.19
N LEU A 510 -0.17 -24.99 34.12
CA LEU A 510 -1.11 -24.09 33.45
C LEU A 510 -1.70 -24.83 32.25
N GLY A 511 -3.02 -24.98 32.24
CA GLY A 511 -3.77 -25.58 31.14
C GLY A 511 -4.99 -24.71 30.81
N LEU A 512 -5.46 -24.83 29.58
CA LEU A 512 -6.71 -24.20 29.14
C LEU A 512 -7.85 -25.21 29.33
N ALA A 513 -8.92 -24.83 30.04
CA ALA A 513 -10.06 -25.72 30.19
C ALA A 513 -10.68 -26.00 28.81
N LEU A 514 -11.22 -27.21 28.62
CA LEU A 514 -11.80 -27.59 27.32
C LEU A 514 -12.88 -26.61 26.85
N MET A 515 -13.73 -26.13 27.77
CA MET A 515 -14.78 -25.17 27.43
C MET A 515 -14.19 -23.83 26.96
N ASP A 516 -13.13 -23.34 27.60
CA ASP A 516 -12.45 -22.12 27.19
C ASP A 516 -11.74 -22.29 25.85
N TYR A 517 -11.10 -23.44 25.62
CA TYR A 517 -10.53 -23.79 24.32
C TYR A 517 -11.59 -23.80 23.21
N LEU A 518 -12.72 -24.47 23.45
CA LEU A 518 -13.81 -24.54 22.48
C LEU A 518 -14.40 -23.16 22.20
N ALA A 519 -14.59 -22.34 23.24
CA ALA A 519 -15.05 -20.96 23.10
C ALA A 519 -14.08 -20.11 22.27
N LEU A 520 -12.77 -20.17 22.56
CA LEU A 520 -11.75 -19.47 21.79
C LEU A 520 -11.63 -19.98 20.35
N SER A 521 -11.83 -21.29 20.14
CA SER A 521 -11.78 -21.90 18.81
C SER A 521 -12.97 -21.51 17.93
N ALA A 522 -14.07 -21.04 18.52
CA ALA A 522 -15.30 -20.71 17.79
C ALA A 522 -15.09 -19.57 16.77
N ASP A 523 -14.14 -18.68 17.03
CA ASP A 523 -13.77 -17.57 16.15
C ASP A 523 -12.88 -17.98 14.96
N LEU A 524 -12.39 -19.23 14.93
CA LEU A 524 -11.57 -19.73 13.83
C LEU A 524 -12.44 -20.20 12.65
N PRO A 525 -11.93 -20.07 11.40
CA PRO A 525 -12.62 -20.60 10.23
C PRO A 525 -12.95 -22.10 10.38
N GLU A 526 -14.15 -22.48 9.97
CA GLU A 526 -14.63 -23.86 10.10
C GLU A 526 -13.68 -24.89 9.47
N GLY A 527 -13.13 -24.58 8.29
CA GLY A 527 -12.16 -25.44 7.61
C GLY A 527 -10.86 -25.65 8.41
N ALA A 528 -10.38 -24.62 9.13
CA ALA A 528 -9.22 -24.75 10.00
C ALA A 528 -9.53 -25.62 11.23
N ARG A 529 -10.70 -25.41 11.85
CA ARG A 529 -11.17 -26.23 12.98
C ARG A 529 -11.37 -27.69 12.57
N TYR A 530 -11.91 -27.92 11.38
CA TYR A 530 -12.06 -29.27 10.81
C TYR A 530 -10.69 -29.91 10.57
N ALA A 531 -9.74 -29.20 9.96
CA ALA A 531 -8.40 -29.74 9.71
C ALA A 531 -7.68 -30.13 11.01
N VAL A 532 -7.79 -29.31 12.06
CA VAL A 532 -7.26 -29.64 13.38
C VAL A 532 -7.95 -30.87 13.96
N ARG A 533 -9.29 -30.94 13.95
CA ARG A 533 -10.02 -32.12 14.45
C ARG A 533 -9.75 -33.39 13.65
N ALA A 534 -9.61 -33.28 12.33
CA ALA A 534 -9.29 -34.41 11.47
C ALA A 534 -7.89 -34.98 11.75
N ALA A 535 -6.92 -34.10 12.05
CA ALA A 535 -5.57 -34.52 12.40
C ALA A 535 -5.45 -35.03 13.85
N TRP A 536 -6.14 -34.40 14.80
CA TRP A 536 -5.89 -34.58 16.23
C TRP A 536 -7.06 -35.17 17.03
N GLY A 537 -8.25 -35.31 16.43
CA GLY A 537 -9.51 -35.76 17.03
C GLY A 537 -10.17 -34.77 17.99
N ASP A 538 -11.28 -35.20 18.63
CA ASP A 538 -12.13 -34.38 19.51
C ASP A 538 -11.91 -34.62 21.02
N GLU A 539 -11.08 -35.59 21.41
CA GLU A 539 -10.90 -35.92 22.83
C GLU A 539 -9.76 -35.12 23.48
N ILE A 540 -9.93 -34.89 24.77
CA ILE A 540 -8.92 -34.28 25.65
C ILE A 540 -7.87 -35.31 26.10
N GLY A 541 -6.59 -34.90 26.11
CA GLY A 541 -5.50 -35.71 26.67
C GLY A 541 -4.23 -35.72 25.82
N LEU A 542 -3.17 -36.35 26.33
CA LEU A 542 -1.94 -36.60 25.58
C LEU A 542 -2.22 -37.60 24.46
N ARG A 543 -1.88 -37.22 23.23
CA ARG A 543 -1.96 -38.08 22.05
C ARG A 543 -0.61 -38.10 21.36
N GLU A 544 -0.24 -39.25 20.81
CA GLU A 544 0.88 -39.30 19.88
C GLU A 544 0.51 -38.48 18.64
N ALA A 545 1.44 -37.64 18.19
CA ALA A 545 1.23 -36.87 16.98
C ALA A 545 1.01 -37.82 15.79
N PRO A 546 0.01 -37.55 14.93
CA PRO A 546 -0.11 -38.29 13.68
C PRO A 546 1.21 -38.18 12.90
N LEU A 547 1.59 -39.25 12.20
CA LEU A 547 2.78 -39.25 11.35
C LEU A 547 2.79 -38.02 10.46
N SER A 548 3.88 -37.24 10.49
CA SER A 548 4.03 -36.00 9.73
C SER A 548 3.65 -36.20 8.26
N VAL A 549 2.67 -35.43 7.80
CA VAL A 549 2.26 -35.37 6.37
C VAL A 549 3.19 -34.44 5.56
N LEU A 550 4.17 -33.79 6.20
CA LEU A 550 5.18 -33.04 5.47
C LEU A 550 6.06 -34.04 4.71
N PRO A 551 6.28 -33.85 3.39
CA PRO A 551 7.17 -34.70 2.62
C PRO A 551 8.55 -34.70 3.28
N ASP A 552 9.18 -35.87 3.33
CA ASP A 552 10.54 -36.03 3.82
C ASP A 552 11.48 -35.16 2.96
N ILE A 553 11.83 -34.00 3.49
CA ILE A 553 12.79 -33.04 2.91
C ILE A 553 14.22 -33.36 3.33
N SER A 554 14.47 -34.52 3.94
CA SER A 554 15.82 -35.01 4.14
C SER A 554 16.52 -35.09 2.77
N PRO A 555 17.70 -34.49 2.60
CA PRO A 555 18.49 -34.72 1.40
C PRO A 555 18.80 -36.22 1.38
N SER A 556 18.17 -36.95 0.46
CA SER A 556 18.55 -38.31 0.13
C SER A 556 20.06 -38.29 -0.11
N ARG A 557 20.82 -38.96 0.76
CA ARG A 557 22.24 -39.18 0.54
C ARG A 557 22.37 -39.94 -0.79
N GLY A 558 22.76 -39.21 -1.83
CA GLY A 558 23.28 -39.78 -3.07
C GLY A 558 24.68 -40.34 -2.86
#